data_AF-A0A2L2Z3N0-F1
#
_entry.id   AF-A0A2L2Z3N0-F1
#
_cell.length_a   1.000
_cell.length_b   1.000
_cell.length_c   1.000
_cell.angle_alpha   90.00
_cell.angle_beta   90.00
_cell.angle_gamma   90.00
#
_symmetry.space_group_name_H-M   'P 1'
#
loop_
_entity.id
_entity.type
_entity.pdbx_description
1 polymer ?
#
loop_
_entity_poly.entity_id
_entity_poly.type
_entity_poly.pdbx_seq_one_letter_code
_entity_poly.pdbx_strand_id
1 'polypeptide(L)'
;PEAEDPFSEVTNNATPAESFPLQREVTEQFADSVETSKAKNSTFLQPHEGKNLNSNQRRQLNALLNDYEHIFRPGGDATPYIEHRIETGNAAPVASAPYRLSPAT
;
A
#
# COMPACT_ATOMS: atom_id res chain seq x y z
N PRO A 1 13.73 -58.83 -11.14
CA PRO A 1 12.89 -57.62 -10.99
C PRO A 1 13.64 -56.64 -10.08
N GLU A 2 14.28 -55.66 -10.71
CA GLU A 2 14.79 -54.45 -10.07
C GLU A 2 13.65 -53.65 -9.44
N ALA A 3 13.94 -53.02 -8.31
CA ALA A 3 13.43 -51.70 -7.99
C ALA A 3 14.64 -50.89 -7.52
N GLU A 4 15.28 -50.22 -8.47
CA GLU A 4 16.28 -49.17 -8.24
C GLU A 4 15.63 -48.06 -7.40
N ASP A 5 16.27 -47.69 -6.28
CA ASP A 5 15.85 -46.56 -5.46
C ASP A 5 16.42 -45.26 -6.10
N PRO A 6 15.58 -44.32 -6.57
CA PRO A 6 16.01 -43.27 -7.49
C PRO A 6 16.77 -42.09 -6.86
N PHE A 7 17.28 -42.20 -5.63
CA PHE A 7 18.01 -41.11 -4.98
C PHE A 7 19.33 -41.58 -4.37
N SER A 8 20.19 -42.14 -5.22
CA SER A 8 21.63 -42.25 -4.97
C SER A 8 22.27 -40.87 -4.78
N GLU A 9 23.13 -40.79 -3.77
CA GLU A 9 24.04 -39.71 -3.38
C GLU A 9 24.34 -38.65 -4.46
N VAL A 10 24.01 -37.40 -4.16
CA VAL A 10 24.76 -36.26 -4.67
C VAL A 10 25.56 -35.69 -3.51
N THR A 11 26.85 -36.02 -3.49
CA THR A 11 27.84 -35.35 -2.63
C THR A 11 27.94 -33.90 -3.05
N ASN A 12 27.36 -32.99 -2.26
CA ASN A 12 27.59 -31.55 -2.42
C ASN A 12 28.38 -31.03 -1.22
N ASN A 13 29.67 -30.96 -1.48
CA ASN A 13 30.74 -30.22 -0.83
C ASN A 13 30.17 -29.00 -0.09
N ALA A 14 30.34 -28.98 1.23
CA ALA A 14 29.98 -27.85 2.07
C ALA A 14 30.75 -26.60 1.62
N THR A 15 30.06 -25.69 0.94
CA THR A 15 30.51 -24.31 0.81
C THR A 15 29.95 -23.58 2.04
N PRO A 16 30.78 -22.89 2.85
CA PRO A 16 30.27 -22.14 3.99
C PRO A 16 29.23 -21.15 3.50
N ALA A 17 28.07 -21.13 4.15
CA ALA A 17 27.03 -20.15 3.87
C ALA A 17 27.65 -18.75 3.90
N GLU A 18 27.72 -18.11 2.74
CA GLU A 18 28.00 -16.68 2.67
C GLU A 18 26.99 -16.00 3.59
N SER A 19 27.52 -15.38 4.63
CA SER A 19 26.83 -14.38 5.43
C SER A 19 26.20 -13.41 4.45
N PHE A 20 24.88 -13.48 4.26
CA PHE A 20 24.17 -12.43 3.56
C PHE A 20 24.36 -11.15 4.39
N PRO A 21 25.12 -10.16 3.89
CA PRO A 21 25.09 -8.89 4.56
C PRO A 21 23.67 -8.37 4.37
N LEU A 22 22.93 -8.15 5.47
CA LEU A 22 21.83 -7.21 5.44
C LEU A 22 22.45 -5.85 5.14
N GLN A 23 22.73 -5.59 3.86
CA GLN A 23 23.12 -4.29 3.33
C GLN A 23 21.90 -3.39 3.47
N ARG A 24 21.72 -2.83 4.66
CA ARG A 24 21.05 -1.53 4.80
C ARG A 24 22.02 -0.49 4.28
N GLU A 25 22.15 -0.40 2.97
CA GLU A 25 22.88 0.69 2.34
C GLU A 25 22.36 0.94 0.92
N VAL A 26 21.10 1.38 0.81
CA VAL A 26 20.67 2.30 -0.26
C VAL A 26 19.53 3.16 0.27
N THR A 27 19.85 4.21 1.05
CA THR A 27 18.96 5.37 1.20
C THR A 27 19.77 6.60 1.63
N GLU A 28 20.88 6.87 0.96
CA GLU A 28 21.36 8.25 0.82
C GLU A 28 21.42 8.55 -0.66
N GLN A 29 20.31 9.06 -1.22
CA GLN A 29 20.23 9.92 -2.41
C GLN A 29 18.79 10.09 -2.92
N PHE A 30 17.82 10.31 -2.03
CA PHE A 30 16.53 10.91 -2.41
C PHE A 30 16.03 11.88 -1.33
N ALA A 31 16.97 12.53 -0.64
CA ALA A 31 16.67 13.67 0.22
C ALA A 31 16.84 15.00 -0.53
N ASP A 32 16.77 14.98 -1.87
CA ASP A 32 16.66 16.22 -2.64
C ASP A 32 15.16 16.53 -2.82
N SER A 33 14.73 17.50 -2.02
CA SER A 33 13.42 18.12 -2.01
C SER A 33 12.22 17.19 -1.75
N VAL A 34 12.07 16.76 -0.49
CA VAL A 34 10.72 16.74 0.10
C VAL A 34 10.31 18.21 0.29
N GLU A 35 10.11 18.92 -0.81
CA GLU A 35 9.17 20.01 -0.82
C GLU A 35 7.84 19.31 -0.59
N THR A 36 7.45 19.23 0.69
CA THR A 36 6.06 19.08 1.07
C THR A 36 5.37 20.25 0.42
N SER A 37 5.00 20.09 -0.85
CA SER A 37 4.21 21.05 -1.59
C SER A 37 2.96 21.16 -0.75
N LYS A 38 2.92 22.24 0.04
CA LYS A 38 1.77 22.60 0.83
C LYS A 38 0.64 22.60 -0.17
N ALA A 39 -0.17 21.54 -0.16
CA ALA A 39 -1.27 21.40 -1.09
C ALA A 39 -2.06 22.69 -0.93
N LYS A 40 -2.01 23.54 -1.96
CA LYS A 40 -2.80 24.76 -1.99
C LYS A 40 -4.21 24.26 -2.17
N ASN A 41 -4.88 24.00 -1.05
CA ASN A 41 -6.24 23.49 -1.01
C ASN A 41 -7.13 24.56 -1.63
N SER A 42 -7.30 24.41 -2.94
CA SER A 42 -7.99 25.34 -3.82
C SER A 42 -9.25 24.62 -4.27
N THR A 43 -10.38 25.28 -4.14
CA THR A 43 -11.67 24.80 -4.65
C THR A 43 -11.83 25.04 -6.16
N PHE A 44 -10.71 25.33 -6.83
CA PHE A 44 -10.59 25.45 -8.26
C PHE A 44 -9.48 24.56 -8.79
N LEU A 45 -9.73 23.97 -9.95
CA LEU A 45 -8.76 23.21 -10.71
C LEU A 45 -7.54 24.07 -11.04
N GLN A 46 -6.36 23.56 -10.71
CA GLN A 46 -5.09 24.17 -11.07
C GLN A 46 -4.88 24.16 -12.59
N PRO A 47 -4.06 25.06 -13.15
CA PRO A 47 -3.86 25.15 -14.60
C PRO A 47 -3.43 23.84 -15.28
N HIS A 48 -2.75 22.96 -14.55
CA HIS A 48 -2.28 21.66 -15.06
C HIS A 48 -3.27 20.50 -14.85
N GLU A 49 -4.32 20.69 -14.05
CA GLU A 49 -5.37 19.70 -13.82
C GLU A 49 -6.44 19.78 -14.91
N GLY A 50 -7.22 18.72 -15.13
CA GLY A 50 -8.36 18.78 -16.06
C GLY A 50 -8.00 19.09 -17.52
N LYS A 51 -6.77 18.79 -17.98
CA LYS A 51 -6.30 19.03 -19.36
C LYS A 51 -7.15 18.35 -20.44
N ASN A 52 -7.85 17.28 -20.07
CA ASN A 52 -8.76 16.54 -20.96
C ASN A 52 -10.17 17.16 -21.07
N LEU A 53 -10.48 18.17 -20.24
CA LEU A 53 -11.78 18.83 -20.25
C LEU A 53 -11.79 19.97 -21.25
N ASN A 54 -12.90 20.11 -21.97
CA ASN A 54 -13.12 21.33 -22.74
C ASN A 54 -13.39 22.53 -21.79
N SER A 55 -13.36 23.75 -22.34
CA SER A 55 -13.50 24.98 -21.56
C SER A 55 -14.83 25.10 -20.81
N ASN A 56 -15.91 24.54 -21.35
CA ASN A 56 -17.23 24.54 -20.71
C ASN A 56 -17.26 23.55 -19.53
N GLN A 57 -16.81 22.31 -19.75
CA GLN A 57 -16.70 21.27 -18.72
C GLN A 57 -15.81 21.71 -17.56
N ARG A 58 -14.67 22.34 -17.86
CA ARG A 58 -13.78 22.87 -16.83
C ARG A 58 -14.48 23.92 -15.97
N ARG A 59 -15.27 24.81 -16.59
CA ARG A 59 -16.03 25.85 -15.89
C ARG A 59 -17.12 25.25 -15.01
N GLN A 60 -17.86 24.26 -15.52
CA GLN A 60 -18.88 23.54 -14.76
C GLN A 60 -18.28 22.81 -13.55
N LEU A 61 -17.14 22.13 -13.73
CA LEU A 61 -16.46 21.45 -12.64
C LEU A 61 -15.94 22.43 -11.58
N ASN A 62 -15.38 23.56 -11.99
CA ASN A 62 -15.00 24.61 -11.04
C ASN A 62 -16.19 25.20 -10.28
N ALA A 63 -17.34 25.40 -10.95
CA ALA A 63 -18.56 25.83 -10.27
C ALA A 63 -19.01 24.79 -9.23
N LEU A 64 -19.00 23.51 -9.60
CA LEU A 64 -19.34 22.41 -8.68
C LEU A 64 -18.40 22.37 -7.46
N LEU A 65 -17.09 22.45 -7.67
CA LEU A 65 -16.11 22.44 -6.58
C LEU A 65 -16.31 23.63 -5.64
N ASN A 66 -16.71 24.79 -6.17
CA ASN A 66 -17.03 25.97 -5.39
C ASN A 66 -18.36 25.83 -4.63
N ASP A 67 -19.40 25.23 -5.24
CA ASP A 67 -20.68 25.00 -4.57
C ASP A 67 -20.54 24.04 -3.37
N TYR A 68 -19.63 23.07 -3.48
CA TYR A 68 -19.34 22.08 -2.43
C TYR A 68 -18.05 22.38 -1.66
N GLU A 69 -17.66 23.66 -1.56
CA GLU A 69 -16.44 24.09 -0.86
C GLU A 69 -16.34 23.51 0.55
N HIS A 70 -17.46 23.44 1.27
CA HIS A 70 -17.56 22.94 2.64
C HIS A 70 -17.12 21.47 2.81
N ILE A 71 -17.21 20.66 1.74
CA ILE A 71 -16.79 19.25 1.73
C ILE A 71 -15.28 19.15 1.46
N PHE A 72 -14.76 19.96 0.54
CA PHE A 72 -13.39 19.83 0.05
C PHE A 72 -12.38 20.72 0.79
N ARG A 73 -12.84 21.68 1.60
CA ARG A 73 -11.96 22.50 2.42
C ARG A 73 -11.23 21.64 3.47
N PRO A 74 -9.98 21.98 3.83
CA PRO A 74 -9.26 21.33 4.91
C PRO A 74 -10.01 21.51 6.23
N GLY A 75 -10.21 20.42 6.97
CA GLY A 75 -11.04 20.47 8.18
C GLY A 75 -12.53 20.68 7.88
N GLY A 76 -12.98 20.31 6.68
CA GLY A 76 -14.40 20.10 6.39
C GLY A 76 -15.03 19.12 7.36
N ASP A 77 -16.37 19.08 7.37
CA ASP A 77 -17.11 18.27 8.33
C ASP A 77 -16.66 16.81 8.24
N ALA A 78 -16.35 16.20 9.38
CA ALA A 78 -15.98 14.80 9.42
C ALA A 78 -17.14 13.99 8.86
N THR A 79 -16.87 13.19 7.83
CA THR A 79 -17.83 12.19 7.37
C THR A 79 -18.26 11.39 8.59
N PRO A 80 -19.57 11.29 8.90
CA PRO A 80 -20.03 10.49 10.03
C PRO A 80 -19.41 9.10 9.94
N TYR A 81 -18.87 8.60 11.06
CA TYR A 81 -18.34 7.24 11.10
C TYR A 81 -19.47 6.28 10.71
N ILE A 82 -19.30 5.60 9.57
CA ILE A 82 -20.15 4.48 9.19
C ILE A 82 -19.55 3.25 9.87
N GLU A 83 -20.30 2.63 10.78
CA GLU A 83 -19.99 1.28 11.24
C GLU A 83 -20.22 0.31 10.08
N HIS A 84 -19.15 -0.07 9.40
CA HIS A 84 -19.18 -1.19 8.45
C HIS A 84 -19.31 -2.50 9.22
N ARG A 85 -20.54 -2.93 9.50
CA ARG A 85 -20.80 -4.27 10.05
C ARG A 85 -20.67 -5.29 8.93
N ILE A 86 -19.67 -6.15 9.03
CA ILE A 86 -19.62 -7.38 8.24
C ILE A 86 -20.60 -8.35 8.92
N GLU A 87 -21.59 -8.83 8.17
CA GLU A 87 -22.53 -9.84 8.66
C GLU A 87 -21.82 -11.20 8.80
N THR A 88 -21.08 -11.38 9.89
CA THR A 88 -20.45 -12.66 10.24
C THR A 88 -21.44 -13.67 10.82
N GLY A 89 -22.71 -13.28 11.04
CA GLY A 89 -23.70 -14.14 11.70
C GLY A 89 -23.19 -14.66 13.05
N ASN A 90 -23.42 -15.95 13.32
CA ASN A 90 -22.88 -16.64 14.51
C ASN A 90 -21.48 -17.25 14.29
N ALA A 91 -20.73 -16.79 13.28
CA ALA A 91 -19.39 -17.32 13.04
C ALA A 91 -18.44 -16.90 14.18
N ALA A 92 -17.80 -17.89 14.81
CA ALA A 92 -16.75 -17.64 15.77
C ALA A 92 -15.56 -16.93 15.09
N PRO A 93 -14.86 -16.00 15.76
CA PRO A 93 -13.61 -15.47 15.26
C PRO A 93 -12.66 -16.62 14.89
N VAL A 94 -12.07 -16.54 13.70
CA VAL A 94 -11.05 -17.51 13.29
C VAL A 94 -9.81 -17.29 14.14
N ALA A 95 -9.74 -17.99 15.28
CA ALA A 95 -8.57 -18.07 16.13
C ALA A 95 -7.77 -19.31 15.74
N SER A 96 -6.99 -19.22 14.66
CA SER A 96 -5.96 -20.23 14.39
C SER A 96 -4.78 -19.98 15.34
N ALA A 97 -4.30 -21.03 16.01
CA ALA A 97 -3.03 -20.94 16.72
C ALA A 97 -1.92 -20.53 15.71
N PRO A 98 -0.96 -19.70 16.09
CA PRO A 98 0.21 -19.42 15.26
C PRO A 98 0.86 -20.75 14.85
N TYR A 99 1.44 -20.81 13.64
CA TYR A 99 2.21 -21.99 13.22
C TYR A 99 3.25 -22.33 14.31
N ARG A 100 3.17 -23.56 14.82
CA ARG A 100 4.09 -24.05 15.84
C ARG A 100 5.44 -24.28 15.18
N LEU A 101 6.39 -23.39 15.41
CA LEU A 101 7.79 -23.65 15.11
C LEU A 101 8.29 -24.67 16.16
N SER A 102 8.52 -25.91 15.74
CA SER A 102 9.32 -26.84 16.54
C SER A 102 10.76 -26.30 16.60
N PRO A 103 11.42 -26.29 17.77
CA PRO A 103 12.83 -25.92 17.85
C PRO A 103 13.63 -26.79 16.90
N ALA A 104 14.46 -26.17 16.06
CA ALA A 104 15.46 -26.90 15.29
C ALA A 104 16.47 -27.49 16.27
N THR A 105 16.59 -28.82 16.28
CA THR A 105 17.68 -29.55 16.96
C THR A 105 18.99 -29.38 16.23
#